data_AF-I0BF76-F1
#
_entry.id   AF-I0BF76-F1
#
_cell.length_a   1.000
_cell.length_b   1.000
_cell.length_c   1.000
_cell.angle_alpha   90.00
_cell.angle_beta   90.00
_cell.angle_gamma   90.00
#
_symmetry.space_group_name_H-M   'P 1'
#
loop_
_entity.id
_entity.type
_entity.pdbx_description
1 polymer ?
#
loop_
_entity_poly.entity_id
_entity_poly.type
_entity_poly.pdbx_seq_one_letter_code
_entity_poly.pdbx_strand_id
1 'polypeptide(L)'
;MAYDRLYVLFVYYFNIARDYFECHEVMEELWLEEGRNPLYQGLLQVAVGLYHYRNGNANGAVKLMSAALEKLEGHPDVTLGIDLKKLREDGREYLEKLLDPGQTGFEFYDLDIRILDSGLEELVEELRQHPPEPHEED
;
A
#
# COMPACT_ATOMS: atom_id res chain seq x y z
N MET A 1 -17.85 -7.99 -9.29
CA MET A 1 -16.68 -8.28 -10.16
C MET A 1 -15.73 -9.14 -9.33
N ALA A 2 -15.02 -10.08 -9.95
CA ALA A 2 -13.97 -10.80 -9.23
C ALA A 2 -12.74 -9.88 -9.14
N TYR A 3 -12.15 -9.74 -7.95
CA TYR A 3 -10.87 -9.08 -7.77
C TYR A 3 -9.74 -10.02 -8.14
N ASP A 4 -8.64 -9.48 -8.64
CA ASP A 4 -7.43 -10.28 -8.85
C ASP A 4 -6.91 -10.81 -7.51
N ARG A 5 -6.44 -12.07 -7.50
CA ARG A 5 -5.93 -12.71 -6.29
C ARG A 5 -4.77 -11.92 -5.67
N LEU A 6 -3.83 -11.44 -6.50
CA LEU A 6 -2.66 -10.69 -6.03
C LEU A 6 -3.07 -9.34 -5.43
N TYR A 7 -4.12 -8.71 -5.96
CA TYR A 7 -4.68 -7.50 -5.38
C TYR A 7 -5.30 -7.75 -3.99
N VAL A 8 -6.05 -8.84 -3.83
CA VAL A 8 -6.62 -9.22 -2.52
C VAL A 8 -5.49 -9.50 -1.51
N LEU A 9 -4.45 -10.23 -1.91
CA LEU A 9 -3.27 -10.50 -1.09
C LEU A 9 -2.58 -9.20 -0.66
N PHE A 10 -2.38 -8.26 -1.59
CA PHE A 10 -1.80 -6.95 -1.27
C PHE A 10 -2.58 -6.24 -0.16
N VAL A 11 -3.91 -6.18 -0.26
CA VAL A 11 -4.74 -5.51 0.75
C VAL A 11 -4.67 -6.25 2.09
N TYR A 12 -4.66 -7.59 2.08
CA TYR A 12 -4.46 -8.41 3.28
C TYR A 12 -3.11 -8.12 3.95
N TYR A 13 -2.02 -8.16 3.20
CA TYR A 13 -0.68 -7.91 3.74
C TYR A 13 -0.53 -6.48 4.25
N PHE A 14 -1.13 -5.51 3.56
CA PHE A 14 -1.09 -4.11 3.96
C PHE A 14 -1.88 -3.83 5.25
N ASN A 15 -3.13 -4.30 5.32
CA ASN A 15 -4.05 -3.97 6.41
C ASN A 15 -3.93 -4.89 7.63
N ILE A 16 -3.64 -6.18 7.41
CA ILE A 16 -3.78 -7.22 8.43
C ILE A 16 -2.41 -7.75 8.87
N ALA A 17 -1.63 -8.29 7.93
CA ALA A 17 -0.33 -8.86 8.28
C ALA A 17 0.72 -7.77 8.61
N ARG A 18 0.49 -6.54 8.11
CA ARG A 18 1.45 -5.43 8.15
C ARG A 18 2.80 -5.80 7.53
N ASP A 19 2.76 -6.66 6.53
CA ASP A 19 3.93 -7.18 5.83
C ASP A 19 4.11 -6.42 4.52
N TYR A 20 4.95 -5.40 4.56
CA TYR A 20 5.20 -4.56 3.39
C TYR A 20 6.21 -5.14 2.41
N PHE A 21 6.96 -6.17 2.82
CA PHE A 21 7.76 -6.95 1.90
C PHE A 21 6.83 -7.83 1.05
N GLU A 22 5.89 -8.53 1.67
CA GLU A 22 4.89 -9.29 0.92
C GLU A 22 4.00 -8.41 0.03
N CYS A 23 3.69 -7.18 0.46
CA CYS A 23 3.03 -6.20 -0.39
C CYS A 23 3.83 -5.90 -1.66
N HIS A 24 5.16 -5.88 -1.56
CA HIS A 24 6.04 -5.66 -2.71
C HIS A 24 5.91 -6.81 -3.70
N GLU A 25 6.14 -8.05 -3.23
CA GLU A 25 6.15 -9.24 -4.08
C GLU A 25 4.86 -9.38 -4.89
N VAL A 26 3.71 -9.40 -4.21
CA VAL A 26 2.44 -9.66 -4.90
C VAL A 26 1.98 -8.52 -5.80
N MET A 27 2.28 -7.27 -5.44
CA MET A 27 1.86 -6.12 -6.25
C MET A 27 2.84 -5.86 -7.40
N GLU A 28 4.12 -6.17 -7.28
CA GLU A 28 5.05 -6.11 -8.41
C GLU A 28 4.65 -7.13 -9.49
N GLU A 29 4.32 -8.37 -9.10
CA GLU A 29 3.80 -9.38 -10.01
C GLU A 29 2.56 -8.87 -10.75
N LEU A 30 1.52 -8.43 -10.02
CA LEU A 30 0.30 -7.90 -10.61
C LEU A 30 0.56 -6.69 -11.52
N TRP A 31 1.42 -5.76 -11.09
CA TRP A 31 1.76 -4.57 -11.87
C TRP A 31 2.41 -4.95 -13.20
N LEU A 32 3.30 -5.94 -13.22
CA LEU A 32 3.94 -6.42 -14.44
C LEU A 32 2.94 -7.13 -15.36
N GLU A 33 2.06 -7.97 -14.83
CA GLU A 33 1.01 -8.68 -15.59
C GLU A 33 0.01 -7.72 -16.24
N GLU A 34 -0.38 -6.67 -15.52
CA GLU A 34 -1.37 -5.67 -15.96
C GLU A 34 -0.76 -4.55 -16.82
N GLY A 35 0.33 -4.84 -17.53
CA GLY A 35 0.94 -3.92 -18.49
C GLY A 35 1.54 -2.67 -17.87
N ARG A 36 1.98 -2.75 -16.61
CA ARG A 36 2.58 -1.66 -15.82
C ARG A 36 1.63 -0.50 -15.51
N ASN A 37 0.38 -0.82 -15.16
CA ASN A 37 -0.62 0.19 -14.77
C ASN A 37 -0.11 1.13 -13.64
N PRO A 38 -0.12 2.47 -13.83
CA PRO A 38 0.32 3.44 -12.82
C PRO A 38 -0.41 3.35 -11.47
N LEU A 39 -1.67 2.91 -11.46
CA LEU A 39 -2.44 2.76 -10.22
C LEU A 39 -1.82 1.71 -9.30
N TYR A 40 -1.51 0.52 -9.83
CA TYR A 40 -0.86 -0.55 -9.08
C TYR A 40 0.55 -0.15 -8.64
N GLN A 41 1.29 0.54 -9.50
CA GLN A 41 2.60 1.08 -9.12
C GLN A 41 2.50 2.10 -7.98
N GLY A 42 1.46 2.96 -7.98
CA GLY A 42 1.22 3.90 -6.89
C GLY A 42 0.94 3.20 -5.56
N LEU A 43 0.08 2.18 -5.57
CA LEU A 43 -0.21 1.36 -4.38
C LEU A 43 1.03 0.64 -3.85
N LEU A 44 1.80 0.01 -4.75
CA LEU A 44 3.10 -0.60 -4.44
C LEU A 44 4.03 0.40 -3.74
N GLN A 45 4.17 1.60 -4.30
CA GLN A 45 5.06 2.64 -3.76
C GLN A 45 4.62 3.16 -2.38
N VAL A 46 3.33 3.13 -2.05
CA VAL A 46 2.87 3.42 -0.67
C VAL A 46 3.41 2.37 0.30
N ALA A 47 3.22 1.08 0.01
CA ALA A 47 3.68 -0.02 0.86
C ALA A 47 5.21 0.01 1.04
N VAL A 48 5.96 0.14 -0.06
CA VAL A 48 7.43 0.18 -0.01
C VAL A 48 7.91 1.47 0.68
N GLY A 49 7.20 2.59 0.55
CA GLY A 49 7.50 3.81 1.30
C GLY A 49 7.41 3.60 2.82
N LEU A 50 6.37 2.91 3.29
CA LEU A 50 6.20 2.53 4.69
C LEU A 50 7.28 1.55 5.16
N TYR A 51 7.61 0.55 4.34
CA TYR A 51 8.72 -0.39 4.60
C TYR A 51 10.05 0.34 4.83
N HIS A 52 10.39 1.28 3.92
CA HIS A 52 11.59 2.08 4.05
C HIS A 52 11.61 2.88 5.33
N TYR A 53 10.49 3.49 5.72
CA TYR A 53 10.45 4.27 6.96
C TYR A 53 10.61 3.38 8.19
N ARG A 54 9.91 2.25 8.22
CA ARG A 54 9.99 1.25 9.30
C ARG A 54 11.44 0.78 9.52
N ASN A 55 12.22 0.68 8.45
CA ASN A 55 13.63 0.26 8.49
C ASN A 55 14.64 1.41 8.64
N GLY A 56 14.18 2.60 9.08
CA GLY A 56 15.04 3.76 9.35
C GLY A 56 15.53 4.51 8.12
N ASN A 57 14.98 4.23 6.94
CA ASN A 57 15.31 4.90 5.68
C ASN A 57 14.27 5.98 5.31
N ALA A 58 14.27 7.08 6.08
CA ALA A 58 13.35 8.19 5.86
C ALA A 58 13.48 8.84 4.47
N ASN A 59 14.70 8.97 3.93
CA ASN A 59 14.91 9.54 2.60
C ASN A 59 14.28 8.67 1.50
N GLY A 60 14.39 7.34 1.62
CA GLY A 60 13.73 6.39 0.73
C GLY A 60 12.20 6.49 0.83
N ALA A 61 11.69 6.59 2.07
CA ALA A 61 10.26 6.76 2.33
C ALA A 61 9.70 8.02 1.68
N VAL A 62 10.36 9.17 1.84
CA VAL A 62 9.98 10.45 1.22
C VAL A 62 9.88 10.30 -0.31
N LYS A 63 10.93 9.74 -0.93
CA LYS A 63 10.98 9.56 -2.39
C LYS A 63 9.81 8.69 -2.89
N LEU A 64 9.57 7.55 -2.25
CA LEU A 64 8.56 6.59 -2.66
C LEU A 64 7.14 7.10 -2.40
N MET A 65 6.87 7.67 -1.22
CA MET A 65 5.57 8.22 -0.89
C MET A 65 5.20 9.39 -1.81
N SER A 66 6.17 10.25 -2.15
CA SER A 66 5.96 11.34 -3.11
C SER A 66 5.60 10.81 -4.51
N ALA A 67 6.35 9.81 -5.00
CA ALA A 67 6.11 9.19 -6.29
C ALA A 67 4.80 8.38 -6.36
N ALA A 68 4.38 7.82 -5.23
CA ALA A 68 3.09 7.15 -5.07
C ALA A 68 1.95 8.15 -5.24
N LEU A 69 1.97 9.24 -4.48
CA LEU A 69 0.93 10.27 -4.52
C LEU A 69 0.77 10.87 -5.93
N GLU A 70 1.88 11.13 -6.63
CA GLU A 70 1.85 11.61 -8.02
C GLU A 70 1.09 10.66 -8.95
N LYS A 71 1.32 9.35 -8.82
CA LYS A 71 0.61 8.33 -9.64
C LYS A 71 -0.86 8.23 -9.27
N LEU A 72 -1.17 8.32 -7.98
CA LEU A 72 -2.53 8.14 -7.48
C LEU A 72 -3.44 9.36 -7.74
N GLU A 73 -2.88 10.56 -7.90
CA GLU A 73 -3.64 11.82 -8.01
C GLU A 73 -4.68 11.81 -9.14
N GLY A 74 -4.34 11.22 -10.29
CA GLY A 74 -5.19 11.22 -11.49
C GLY A 74 -6.30 10.16 -11.52
N HIS A 75 -6.39 9.30 -10.49
CA HIS A 75 -7.37 8.23 -10.44
C HIS A 75 -8.65 8.65 -9.67
N PRO A 76 -9.81 8.01 -9.95
CA PRO A 76 -11.04 8.28 -9.23
C PRO A 76 -10.89 8.10 -7.70
N ASP A 77 -11.63 8.90 -6.94
CA ASP A 77 -11.65 8.84 -5.46
C ASP A 77 -11.99 7.45 -4.92
N VAL A 78 -12.81 6.71 -5.66
CA VAL A 78 -13.17 5.32 -5.38
C VAL A 78 -12.82 4.48 -6.60
N THR A 79 -11.94 3.51 -6.42
CA THR A 79 -11.52 2.56 -7.45
C THR A 79 -11.07 1.27 -6.79
N LEU A 80 -11.07 0.16 -7.52
CA LEU A 80 -10.64 -1.16 -7.02
C LEU A 80 -11.33 -1.59 -5.71
N GLY A 81 -12.55 -1.09 -5.42
CA GLY A 81 -13.25 -1.40 -4.17
C GLY A 81 -12.74 -0.68 -2.92
N ILE A 82 -11.84 0.31 -3.07
CA ILE A 82 -11.23 1.05 -1.95
C ILE A 82 -11.47 2.56 -2.02
N ASP A 83 -11.35 3.23 -0.87
CA ASP A 83 -11.33 4.69 -0.73
C ASP A 83 -9.93 5.23 -1.05
N LEU A 84 -9.63 5.38 -2.35
CA LEU A 84 -8.33 5.87 -2.81
C LEU A 84 -8.09 7.32 -2.38
N LYS A 85 -9.15 8.12 -2.23
CA LYS A 85 -9.05 9.46 -1.66
C LYS A 85 -8.49 9.42 -0.25
N LYS A 86 -9.04 8.59 0.65
CA LYS A 86 -8.53 8.47 2.02
C LYS A 86 -7.06 8.04 2.04
N LEU A 87 -6.67 7.08 1.21
CA LEU A 87 -5.27 6.65 1.12
C LEU A 87 -4.34 7.79 0.66
N ARG A 88 -4.76 8.62 -0.30
CA ARG A 88 -4.00 9.81 -0.72
C ARG A 88 -3.91 10.85 0.39
N GLU A 89 -4.97 11.09 1.14
CA GLU A 89 -4.98 12.02 2.28
C GLU A 89 -4.01 11.55 3.37
N ASP A 90 -4.08 10.27 3.73
CA ASP A 90 -3.19 9.67 4.73
C ASP A 90 -1.73 9.68 4.29
N GLY A 91 -1.47 9.35 3.02
CA GLY A 91 -0.12 9.40 2.45
C GLY A 91 0.46 10.83 2.41
N ARG A 92 -0.37 11.85 2.15
CA ARG A 92 0.07 13.25 2.21
C ARG A 92 0.42 13.67 3.63
N GLU A 93 -0.41 13.33 4.62
CA GLU A 93 -0.11 13.61 6.03
C GLU A 93 1.19 12.90 6.46
N TYR A 94 1.38 11.65 6.04
CA TYR A 94 2.61 10.89 6.32
C TYR A 94 3.84 11.56 5.71
N LEU A 95 3.75 11.99 4.45
CA LEU A 95 4.82 12.68 3.73
C LEU A 95 5.15 14.04 4.37
N GLU A 96 4.14 14.80 4.79
CA GLU A 96 4.34 16.07 5.49
C GLU A 96 5.13 15.88 6.78
N LYS A 97 4.80 14.85 7.57
CA LYS A 97 5.56 14.51 8.79
C LYS A 97 6.99 14.05 8.48
N LEU A 98 7.20 13.30 7.40
CA LEU A 98 8.55 12.88 6.97
C LEU A 98 9.43 14.08 6.56
N LEU A 99 8.81 15.14 6.05
CA LEU A 99 9.49 16.34 5.59
C LEU A 99 9.70 17.40 6.68
N ASP A 100 9.09 17.25 7.87
CA ASP A 100 9.20 18.22 8.96
C ASP A 100 10.63 18.29 9.52
N PRO A 101 11.39 19.37 9.28
CA PRO A 101 12.76 19.51 9.75
C PRO A 101 12.85 19.73 11.27
N GLY A 102 11.73 20.01 11.95
CA GLY A 102 11.65 20.19 13.39
C GLY A 102 11.42 18.91 14.18
N GLN A 103 11.03 17.82 13.51
CA GLN A 103 10.94 16.48 14.10
C GLN A 103 12.15 15.65 13.67
N THR A 104 12.87 15.07 14.62
CA THR A 104 13.92 14.07 14.35
C THR A 104 13.27 12.72 13.97
N GLY A 105 12.41 12.73 12.95
CA GLY A 105 11.47 11.65 12.65
C GLY A 105 10.30 11.60 13.65
N PHE A 106 9.16 11.07 13.20
CA PHE A 106 8.03 10.69 14.05
C PHE A 106 8.01 9.17 14.29
N GLU A 107 7.34 8.71 15.34
CA GLU A 107 7.19 7.27 15.57
C GLU A 107 6.47 6.62 14.39
N PHE A 108 7.05 5.56 13.81
CA PHE A 108 6.43 4.83 12.72
C PHE A 108 5.02 4.38 13.10
N TYR A 109 4.07 4.56 12.20
CA TYR A 109 2.73 3.97 12.28
C TYR A 109 2.30 3.43 10.93
N ASP A 110 1.45 2.39 10.95
CA ASP A 110 0.88 1.80 9.75
C ASP A 110 -0.26 2.67 9.20
N LEU A 111 -0.46 2.64 7.88
CA LEU A 111 -1.65 3.18 7.23
C LEU A 111 -2.68 2.07 7.00
N ASP A 112 -3.94 2.44 6.79
CA ASP A 112 -5.01 1.50 6.42
C ASP A 112 -5.60 1.85 5.06
N ILE A 113 -5.70 0.84 4.20
CA ILE A 113 -6.52 0.91 2.99
C ILE A 113 -7.97 0.67 3.41
N ARG A 114 -8.78 1.73 3.38
CA ARG A 114 -10.21 1.63 3.65
C ARG A 114 -10.91 0.92 2.49
N ILE A 115 -11.42 -0.27 2.77
CA ILE A 115 -12.26 -1.05 1.86
C ILE A 115 -13.69 -0.49 1.87
N LEU A 116 -14.27 -0.31 0.69
CA LEU A 116 -15.64 0.17 0.50
C LEU A 116 -16.57 -0.87 -0.12
N ASP A 117 -16.01 -1.84 -0.85
CA ASP A 117 -16.76 -2.90 -1.50
C ASP A 117 -16.77 -4.16 -0.62
N SER A 118 -17.97 -4.66 -0.30
CA SER A 118 -18.14 -5.81 0.59
C SER A 118 -17.55 -7.10 0.02
N GLY A 119 -17.48 -7.24 -1.31
CA GLY A 119 -16.89 -8.42 -1.94
C GLY A 119 -15.38 -8.47 -1.75
N LEU A 120 -14.70 -7.33 -1.80
CA LEU A 120 -13.27 -7.25 -1.46
C LEU A 120 -13.05 -7.52 0.03
N GLU A 121 -13.90 -6.95 0.90
CA GLU A 121 -13.81 -7.16 2.34
C GLU A 121 -13.95 -8.63 2.73
N GLU A 122 -14.92 -9.34 2.12
CA GLU A 122 -15.12 -10.78 2.34
C GLU A 122 -13.87 -11.60 1.95
N LEU A 123 -13.30 -11.34 0.77
CA LEU A 123 -12.10 -12.03 0.30
C LEU A 123 -10.86 -11.79 1.20
N VAL A 124 -10.71 -10.56 1.70
CA VAL A 124 -9.62 -10.21 2.64
C VAL A 124 -9.82 -10.88 4.00
N GLU A 125 -11.07 -10.98 4.48
CA GLU A 125 -11.40 -11.66 5.73
C GLU A 125 -11.22 -13.19 5.63
N GLU A 126 -11.47 -13.79 4.47
CA GLU A 126 -11.16 -15.20 4.21
C GLU A 126 -9.65 -15.47 4.36
N LEU A 127 -8.78 -14.60 3.82
CA LEU A 127 -7.33 -14.71 4.02
C LEU A 127 -6.92 -14.53 5.48
N ARG A 128 -7.64 -13.74 6.28
CA ARG A 128 -7.38 -13.67 7.73
C ARG A 128 -7.62 -15.01 8.43
N GLN A 129 -8.65 -15.74 8.01
CA GLN A 129 -8.98 -17.05 8.57
C GLN A 129 -8.03 -18.13 8.05
N HIS A 130 -7.52 -17.96 6.82
CA HIS A 130 -6.60 -18.85 6.16
C HIS A 130 -5.40 -18.10 5.58
N PRO A 131 -4.45 -17.68 6.43
CA PRO A 131 -3.29 -16.89 6.00
C PRO A 131 -2.48 -17.59 4.92
N PRO A 132 -2.06 -16.88 3.86
CA PRO A 132 -1.11 -17.41 2.88
C PRO A 132 0.26 -17.65 3.53
N GLU A 133 1.03 -18.57 2.95
CA GLU A 133 2.46 -18.69 3.26
C GLU A 133 3.20 -17.50 2.62
N PRO A 134 4.00 -16.74 3.38
CA PRO A 134 4.78 -15.62 2.84
C PRO A 134 5.96 -16.15 2.00
N HIS A 135 6.48 -15.29 1.13
CA HIS A 135 7.73 -15.50 0.42
C HIS A 135 8.90 -15.44 1.42
N GLU A 136 10.01 -16.11 1.09
CA GLU A 136 11.24 -15.99 1.88
C GLU A 136 11.89 -14.63 1.56
N GLU A 137 12.20 -13.84 2.59
CA GLU A 137 13.05 -12.64 2.44
C GLU A 137 14.49 -13.10 2.11
N ASP A 138 15.00 -12.75 0.92
CA ASP A 138 16.36 -13.04 0.44
C ASP A 138 17.49 -12.38 1.28
#